data_AF-I5AUS5-F1
#
_entry.id   AF-I5AUS5-F1
#
_cell.length_a   1.000
_cell.length_b   1.000
_cell.length_c   1.000
_cell.angle_alpha   90.00
_cell.angle_beta   90.00
_cell.angle_gamma   90.00
#
_symmetry.space_group_name_H-M   'P 1'
#
loop_
_entity.id
_entity.type
_entity.pdbx_description
1 polymer ?
#
loop_
_entity_poly.entity_id
_entity_poly.type
_entity_poly.pdbx_seq_one_letter_code
_entity_poly.pdbx_strand_id
1 'polypeptide(L)' 'MAEKKTKKEAEQELSLEEAFTKLDQLLEKLEDREIPLEESFSIYKEGMDLLRISRGKIDTVEKKMMQIDEDGELSEF' A
#
# COMPACT_ATOMS: atom_id res chain seq x y z
N MET A 1 11.50 26.18 -17.55
CA MET A 1 10.89 26.11 -16.20
C MET A 1 9.61 25.29 -16.30
N ALA A 2 9.68 23.96 -16.17
CA ALA A 2 8.49 23.10 -16.24
C ALA A 2 8.71 21.80 -15.47
N GLU A 3 9.12 21.88 -14.20
CA GLU A 3 9.52 20.71 -13.40
C GLU A 3 8.73 20.53 -12.09
N LYS A 4 7.49 21.04 -11.98
CA LYS A 4 6.75 20.94 -10.69
C LYS A 4 5.32 20.44 -10.78
N LYS A 5 5.04 19.47 -11.66
CA LYS A 5 3.67 18.94 -11.82
C LYS A 5 3.58 17.42 -12.01
N THR A 6 4.22 16.63 -11.14
CA THR A 6 3.91 15.17 -11.08
C THR A 6 4.49 14.52 -9.83
N LYS A 7 4.06 14.93 -8.63
CA LYS A 7 4.38 14.17 -7.40
C LYS A 7 3.19 13.92 -6.48
N LYS A 8 1.99 14.38 -6.86
CA LYS A 8 0.80 14.32 -5.99
C LYS A 8 -0.34 13.44 -6.53
N GLU A 9 -0.25 12.97 -7.78
CA GLU A 9 -1.27 12.13 -8.43
C GLU A 9 -0.89 10.63 -8.47
N ALA A 10 0.38 10.28 -8.23
CA ALA A 10 0.81 8.87 -8.20
C ALA A 10 0.44 8.14 -6.88
N GLU A 11 0.02 8.87 -5.85
CA GLU A 11 -0.45 8.29 -4.59
C GLU A 11 -1.93 7.86 -4.65
N GLN A 12 -2.66 8.20 -5.73
CA GLN A 12 -4.11 8.05 -5.72
C GLN A 12 -4.65 6.65 -5.98
N GLU A 13 -3.93 5.69 -6.56
CA GLU A 13 -4.57 4.38 -6.88
C GLU A 13 -3.67 3.16 -6.73
N LEU A 14 -2.68 3.15 -5.83
CA LEU A 14 -1.87 1.95 -5.62
C LEU A 14 -2.74 0.78 -5.12
N SER A 15 -3.13 -0.13 -6.00
CA SER A 15 -4.06 -1.23 -5.68
C SER A 15 -3.44 -2.19 -4.66
N LEU A 16 -4.28 -3.02 -3.99
CA LEU A 16 -3.79 -4.00 -3.02
C LEU A 16 -2.83 -5.00 -3.69
N GLU A 17 -3.14 -5.43 -4.91
CA GLU A 17 -2.30 -6.32 -5.71
C GLU A 17 -0.94 -5.68 -6.04
N GLU A 18 -0.93 -4.40 -6.44
CA GLU A 18 0.32 -3.66 -6.66
C GLU A 18 1.11 -3.45 -5.37
N ALA A 19 0.45 -3.25 -4.23
CA ALA A 19 1.10 -3.12 -2.94
C ALA A 19 1.81 -4.41 -2.54
N PHE A 20 1.16 -5.57 -2.73
CA PHE A 20 1.78 -6.86 -2.50
C PHE A 20 2.92 -7.13 -3.47
N THR A 21 2.72 -6.84 -4.76
CA THR A 21 3.79 -6.98 -5.79
C THR A 21 5.04 -6.17 -5.41
N LYS A 22 4.85 -4.93 -4.94
CA LYS A 22 5.98 -4.11 -4.46
C LYS A 22 6.59 -4.67 -3.19
N LEU A 23 5.80 -5.21 -2.27
CA LEU A 23 6.32 -5.82 -1.05
C LEU A 23 7.21 -7.03 -1.37
N ASP A 24 6.80 -7.89 -2.31
CA ASP A 24 7.63 -9.00 -2.80
C ASP A 24 8.96 -8.51 -3.39
N GLN A 25 8.92 -7.48 -4.24
CA GLN A 25 10.14 -6.88 -4.80
C GLN A 25 11.08 -6.29 -3.73
N LEU A 26 10.52 -5.74 -2.65
CA LEU A 26 11.30 -5.22 -1.52
C LEU A 26 11.92 -6.37 -0.71
N LEU A 27 11.21 -7.49 -0.56
CA LEU A 27 11.73 -8.70 0.08
C LEU A 27 12.88 -9.30 -0.74
N GLU A 28 12.74 -9.43 -2.06
CA GLU A 28 13.80 -9.92 -2.94
C GLU A 28 15.09 -9.10 -2.80
N LYS A 29 14.96 -7.77 -2.67
CA LYS A 29 16.11 -6.88 -2.45
C LYS A 29 16.71 -7.01 -1.05
N LEU A 30 15.90 -7.27 -0.03
CA LEU A 30 16.38 -7.50 1.34
C LEU A 30 17.07 -8.85 1.50
N GLU A 31 16.74 -9.83 0.66
CA GLU A 31 17.39 -11.14 0.63
C GLU A 31 18.76 -11.11 -0.05
N ASP A 32 19.05 -10.05 -0.82
CA ASP A 32 20.36 -9.84 -1.42
C ASP A 32 21.42 -9.62 -0.32
N ARG A 33 22.53 -10.37 -0.40
CA ARG A 33 23.59 -10.33 0.63
C ARG A 33 24.53 -9.13 0.49
N GLU A 34 24.45 -8.40 -0.62
CA GLU A 34 25.28 -7.24 -0.93
C GLU A 34 24.57 -5.92 -0.64
N ILE A 35 23.31 -5.96 -0.17
CA ILE A 35 22.56 -4.76 0.18
C ILE A 35 23.25 -3.96 1.30
N PRO A 36 23.52 -2.66 1.10
CA PRO A 36 24.04 -1.81 2.15
C PRO A 36 23.01 -1.63 3.27
N LEU A 37 23.47 -1.58 4.52
CA LEU A 37 22.61 -1.40 5.69
C LEU A 37 21.67 -0.18 5.58
N GLU A 38 22.18 0.94 5.04
CA GLU A 38 21.39 2.16 4.82
C GLU A 38 20.24 1.96 3.81
N GLU A 39 20.49 1.13 2.79
CA GLU A 39 19.48 0.75 1.81
C GLU A 39 18.46 -0.21 2.41
N SER A 40 18.90 -1.17 3.25
CA SER A 40 17.99 -2.05 4.00
C SER A 40 17.03 -1.27 4.89
N PHE A 41 17.50 -0.21 5.55
CA PHE A 41 16.62 0.67 6.35
C PHE A 41 15.59 1.40 5.49
N SER A 42 15.99 1.86 4.30
CA SER A 42 15.09 2.54 3.37
C SER A 42 14.02 1.58 2.85
N ILE A 43 14.42 0.37 2.45
CA ILE A 43 13.51 -0.68 1.98
C ILE A 43 12.55 -1.11 3.10
N TYR A 44 13.04 -1.31 4.32
CA TYR A 44 12.19 -1.64 5.46
C TYR A 44 11.15 -0.55 5.72
N LYS A 45 11.54 0.73 5.67
CA LYS A 45 10.61 1.85 5.83
C LYS A 45 9.56 1.86 4.73
N GLU A 46 9.96 1.65 3.47
CA GLU A 46 9.04 1.58 2.33
C GLU A 46 8.04 0.42 2.49
N GLY A 47 8.50 -0.75 2.92
CA GLY A 47 7.65 -1.90 3.21
C GLY A 47 6.63 -1.61 4.34
N MET A 48 7.06 -0.90 5.39
CA MET A 48 6.15 -0.49 6.48
C MET A 48 5.07 0.50 6.00
N ASP A 49 5.43 1.47 5.15
CA ASP A 49 4.47 2.41 4.57
C ASP A 49 3.46 1.69 3.65
N LEU A 50 3.93 0.77 2.80
CA LEU A 50 3.07 -0.06 1.95
C LEU A 50 2.10 -0.90 2.78
N LEU A 51 2.58 -1.56 3.85
CA LEU A 51 1.73 -2.34 4.75
C LEU A 51 0.67 -1.48 5.44
N ARG A 52 1.03 -0.25 5.84
CA ARG A 52 0.08 0.71 6.42
C ARG A 52 -1.02 1.08 5.43
N ILE A 53 -0.65 1.35 4.18
CA ILE A 53 -1.61 1.68 3.11
C ILE A 53 -2.54 0.48 2.84
N SER A 54 -1.97 -0.71 2.67
CA SER A 54 -2.74 -1.94 2.43
C SER A 54 -3.73 -2.21 3.56
N ARG A 55 -3.30 -2.06 4.82
CA ARG A 55 -4.20 -2.23 5.97
C ARG A 55 -5.34 -1.23 5.98
N GLY A 56 -5.08 0.04 5.64
CA GLY A 56 -6.15 1.04 5.52
C GLY A 56 -7.16 0.71 4.43
N LYS A 57 -6.70 0.14 3.30
CA LYS A 57 -7.59 -0.30 2.22
C LYS A 57 -8.44 -1.49 2.64
N ILE A 58 -7.84 -2.49 3.28
CA ILE A 58 -8.57 -3.66 3.80
C ILE A 58 -9.63 -3.23 4.80
N ASP A 59 -9.27 -2.39 5.78
CA ASP A 59 -10.21 -1.86 6.79
C ASP A 59 -11.39 -1.11 6.14
N THR A 60 -11.12 -0.35 5.06
CA THR A 60 -12.18 0.33 4.30
C THR A 60 -13.13 -0.66 3.62
N VAL A 61 -12.59 -1.73 3.03
CA VAL A 61 -13.39 -2.79 2.41
C VAL A 61 -14.19 -3.54 3.46
N GLU A 62 -13.58 -3.91 4.59
CA GLU A 62 -14.26 -4.57 5.71
C GLU A 62 -15.42 -3.73 6.25
N LYS A 63 -15.21 -2.42 6.43
CA LYS A 63 -16.29 -1.49 6.85
C LYS A 63 -17.41 -1.42 5.83
N LYS A 64 -17.08 -1.32 4.54
CA LYS A 64 -18.09 -1.32 3.47
C LYS A 64 -18.85 -2.65 3.41
N MET A 65 -18.17 -3.76 3.67
CA MET A 65 -18.79 -5.08 3.72
C MET A 65 -19.71 -5.22 4.94
N MET A 66 -19.35 -4.66 6.10
CA MET A 66 -20.23 -4.61 7.28
C MET A 66 -21.45 -3.70 7.10
N GLN A 67 -21.35 -2.67 6.26
CA GLN A 67 -22.49 -1.80 5.92
C GLN A 67 -23.48 -2.46 4.96
N ILE A 68 -23.11 -3.58 4.34
CA ILE A 68 -24.01 -4.38 3.52
C ILE A 68 -24.58 -5.46 4.45
N ASP A 69 -25.80 -5.26 4.95
CA ASP A 69 -26.50 -6.24 5.80
C ASP A 69 -26.81 -7.53 5.00
N GLU A 70 -27.28 -8.59 5.67
CA GLU A 70 -27.58 -9.91 5.05
C GLU A 70 -28.49 -9.86 3.80
N ASP A 71 -29.20 -8.76 3.56
CA ASP A 71 -30.08 -8.53 2.41
C ASP A 71 -29.41 -7.78 1.23
N GLY A 72 -28.16 -7.34 1.37
CA GLY A 72 -27.44 -6.58 0.32
C GLY A 72 -27.70 -5.07 0.33
N GLU A 73 -28.46 -4.57 1.30
CA GLU A 73 -28.80 -3.15 1.43
C GLU A 73 -27.75 -2.41 2.27
N LEU A 74 -27.37 -1.21 1.83
CA LEU A 74 -26.45 -0.31 2.53
C LEU A 74 -27.16 0.25 3.77
N SER A 75 -26.80 -0.23 4.97
CA SER A 75 -27.24 0.38 6.22
C SER A 75 -26.52 1.73 6.40
N GLU A 76 -27.11 2.80 5.87
CA GLU A 76 -26.77 4.17 6.23
C GLU A 76 -27.19 4.42 7.69
N PHE A 77 -26.21 4.71 8.55
CA PHE A 77 -26.46 5.26 9.89
C PHE A 77 -26.79 6.75 9.82
#